data_AF-A0A1B9E7L7-F1
#
_entry.id   AF-A0A1B9E7L7-F1
#
_cell.length_a   1.000
_cell.length_b   1.000
_cell.length_c   1.000
_cell.angle_alpha   90.00
_cell.angle_beta   90.00
_cell.angle_gamma   90.00
#
_symmetry.space_group_name_H-M   'P 1'
#
loop_
_entity.id
_entity.type
_entity.pdbx_description
1 polymer ?
#
loop_
_entity_poly.entity_id
_entity_poly.type
_entity_poly.pdbx_seq_one_letter_code
_entity_poly.pdbx_strand_id
1 'polypeptide(L)'
;MKTFLLYLLTATFLFFAPITGLLIAVGAAIALDTCFGIYRAIMVKGWKYVTSRKLSEIISKMLLYELCIILLYVIDFFILSEIFEKWFSISFFATKVCAILLIFIEGVSIKENYEKATGKDVWAMIKKALKRANEIKDSITDLKNNTDDNDKTSY
;
A
#
# COMPACT_ATOMS: atom_id res chain seq x y z
N MET A 1 -25.15 34.17 -1.16
CA MET A 1 -23.99 33.65 -1.93
C MET A 1 -23.06 32.77 -1.08
N LYS A 2 -22.57 33.24 0.08
CA LYS A 2 -21.67 32.44 0.95
C LYS A 2 -22.25 31.06 1.32
N THR A 3 -23.53 31.01 1.70
CA THR A 3 -24.21 29.76 2.06
C THR A 3 -24.37 28.81 0.88
N PHE A 4 -24.65 29.33 -0.32
CA PHE A 4 -24.76 28.53 -1.54
C PHE A 4 -23.42 27.91 -1.93
N LEU A 5 -22.33 28.70 -1.90
CA LEU A 5 -20.99 28.21 -2.16
C LEU A 5 -20.56 27.14 -1.16
N LEU A 6 -20.89 27.35 0.12
CA LEU A 6 -20.66 26.36 1.18
C LEU A 6 -21.38 25.04 0.88
N TYR A 7 -22.67 25.10 0.55
CA TYR A 7 -23.45 23.89 0.25
C TYR A 7 -22.92 23.14 -0.96
N LEU A 8 -22.57 23.86 -2.04
CA LEU A 8 -21.98 23.26 -3.23
C LEU A 8 -20.68 22.53 -2.90
N LEU A 9 -19.79 23.18 -2.14
CA LEU A 9 -18.51 22.60 -1.73
C LEU A 9 -18.72 21.39 -0.80
N THR A 10 -19.62 21.48 0.18
CA THR A 10 -19.93 20.34 1.07
C THR A 10 -20.52 19.15 0.32
N ALA A 11 -21.37 19.38 -0.68
CA ALA A 11 -21.95 18.32 -1.48
C ALA A 11 -20.88 17.59 -2.30
N THR A 12 -19.92 18.34 -2.88
CA THR A 12 -18.80 17.75 -3.61
C THR A 12 -17.90 16.92 -2.70
N PHE A 13 -17.54 17.40 -1.51
CA PHE A 13 -16.74 16.62 -0.57
C PHE A 13 -17.48 15.37 -0.08
N LEU A 14 -18.78 15.48 0.20
CA LEU A 14 -19.59 14.34 0.63
C LEU A 14 -19.70 13.28 -0.47
N PHE A 15 -19.76 13.68 -1.74
CA PHE A 15 -19.74 12.77 -2.87
C PHE A 15 -18.45 11.93 -2.92
N PHE A 16 -17.28 12.51 -2.63
CA PHE A 16 -16.02 11.76 -2.61
C PHE A 16 -15.68 11.09 -1.27
N ALA A 17 -16.51 11.26 -0.24
CA ALA A 17 -16.31 10.63 1.06
C ALA A 17 -16.12 9.10 0.99
N PRO A 18 -16.86 8.33 0.15
CA PRO A 18 -16.73 6.87 0.09
C PRO A 18 -15.36 6.38 -0.38
N ILE A 19 -14.62 7.18 -1.16
CA ILE A 19 -13.32 6.81 -1.73
C ILE A 19 -12.14 7.44 -1.02
N THR A 20 -12.37 8.27 0.01
CA THR A 20 -11.31 9.01 0.70
C THR A 20 -10.25 8.05 1.27
N GLY A 21 -10.67 6.90 1.80
CA GLY A 21 -9.74 5.87 2.28
C GLY A 21 -8.86 5.27 1.18
N LEU A 22 -9.40 5.12 -0.04
CA LEU A 22 -8.64 4.61 -1.18
C LEU A 22 -7.61 5.63 -1.68
N LEU A 23 -8.01 6.90 -1.78
CA LEU A 23 -7.10 8.00 -2.15
C LEU A 23 -5.92 8.07 -1.16
N ILE A 24 -6.20 8.07 0.15
CA ILE A 24 -5.16 8.08 1.18
C ILE A 24 -4.23 6.86 1.07
N ALA A 25 -4.78 5.66 0.82
CA ALA A 25 -3.97 4.45 0.70
C ALA A 25 -3.04 4.48 -0.51
N VAL A 26 -3.53 4.93 -1.67
CA VAL A 26 -2.73 5.08 -2.89
C VAL A 26 -1.68 6.18 -2.72
N GLY A 27 -2.07 7.36 -2.23
CA GLY A 27 -1.15 8.45 -1.94
C GLY A 27 -0.07 8.06 -0.94
N ALA A 28 -0.40 7.30 0.11
CA ALA A 28 0.56 6.76 1.06
C ALA A 28 1.54 5.76 0.41
N ALA A 29 1.06 4.88 -0.48
CA ALA A 29 1.91 3.95 -1.21
C ALA A 29 2.94 4.69 -2.10
N ILE A 30 2.51 5.73 -2.82
CA ILE A 30 3.40 6.57 -3.64
C ILE A 30 4.39 7.35 -2.76
N ALA A 31 3.94 7.87 -1.62
CA ALA A 31 4.82 8.55 -0.67
C ALA A 31 5.89 7.60 -0.12
N LEU A 32 5.53 6.35 0.18
CA LEU A 32 6.50 5.33 0.58
C LEU A 32 7.48 5.00 -0.56
N ASP A 33 7.00 4.80 -1.79
CA ASP A 33 7.87 4.59 -2.97
C ASP A 33 8.86 5.74 -3.14
N THR A 34 8.39 6.97 -2.96
CA THR A 34 9.22 8.18 -2.99
C THR A 34 10.31 8.16 -1.93
N CYS A 35 9.98 7.81 -0.69
CA CYS A 35 10.97 7.66 0.38
C CYS A 35 12.03 6.62 0.02
N PHE A 36 11.64 5.46 -0.52
CA PHE A 36 12.59 4.43 -0.97
C PHE A 36 13.42 4.85 -2.20
N GLY A 37 12.83 5.59 -3.13
CA GLY A 37 13.51 6.17 -4.29
C GLY A 37 14.56 7.20 -3.88
N ILE A 38 14.23 8.08 -2.92
CA ILE A 38 15.18 9.04 -2.33
C ILE A 38 16.26 8.31 -1.55
N TYR A 39 15.89 7.35 -0.70
CA TYR A 39 16.84 6.52 0.05
C TYR A 39 17.86 5.87 -0.87
N ARG A 40 17.39 5.22 -1.95
CA ARG A 40 18.26 4.64 -2.99
C ARG A 40 19.17 5.70 -3.61
N ALA A 41 18.63 6.87 -3.99
CA ALA A 41 19.41 7.93 -4.61
C ALA A 41 20.57 8.40 -3.71
N ILE A 42 20.29 8.57 -2.41
CA ILE A 42 21.29 8.96 -1.42
C ILE A 42 22.34 7.86 -1.24
N MET A 43 21.92 6.60 -1.06
CA MET A 43 22.83 5.48 -0.83
C MET A 43 23.76 5.21 -2.00
N VAL A 44 23.27 5.32 -3.24
CA VAL A 44 24.05 4.95 -4.44
C VAL A 44 24.83 6.14 -5.02
N LYS A 45 24.27 7.35 -4.99
CA LYS A 45 24.79 8.51 -5.72
C LYS A 45 25.04 9.75 -4.85
N GLY A 46 24.66 9.71 -3.58
CA GLY A 46 24.76 10.83 -2.66
C GLY A 46 23.69 11.92 -2.87
N TRP A 47 23.64 12.87 -1.94
CA TRP A 47 22.59 13.89 -1.84
C TRP A 47 22.49 14.83 -3.05
N LYS A 48 23.59 15.09 -3.76
CA LYS A 48 23.61 15.99 -4.92
C LYS A 48 22.76 15.51 -6.10
N TYR A 49 22.35 14.24 -6.10
CA TYR A 49 21.57 13.64 -7.18
C TYR A 49 20.04 13.83 -7.00
N VAL A 50 19.60 14.20 -5.80
CA VAL A 50 18.19 14.53 -5.53
C VAL A 50 17.95 15.95 -6.05
N THR A 51 17.17 16.06 -7.12
CA THR A 51 16.89 17.34 -7.79
C THR A 51 15.39 17.54 -7.94
N SER A 52 14.94 18.80 -7.98
CA SER A 52 13.52 19.14 -8.12
C SER A 52 12.87 18.53 -9.36
N ARG A 53 13.62 18.38 -10.46
CA ARG A 53 13.12 17.75 -11.69
C ARG A 53 12.73 16.28 -11.50
N LYS A 54 13.44 15.56 -10.63
CA LYS A 54 13.09 14.17 -10.32
C LYS A 54 11.93 14.07 -9.34
N LEU A 55 11.86 15.01 -8.39
CA LEU A 55 10.72 15.08 -7.48
C LEU A 55 9.43 15.51 -8.20
N SER A 56 9.51 16.31 -9.27
CA SER A 56 8.32 16.65 -10.07
C SER A 56 7.75 15.46 -10.83
N GLU A 57 8.57 14.49 -11.23
CA GLU A 57 8.08 13.24 -11.85
C GLU A 57 7.19 12.46 -10.88
N ILE A 58 7.51 12.51 -9.58
CA ILE A 58 6.73 11.89 -8.51
C ILE A 58 5.40 12.61 -8.30
N ILE A 59 5.40 13.96 -8.35
CA ILE A 59 4.16 14.74 -8.27
C ILE A 59 3.24 14.40 -9.44
N SER A 60 3.79 14.27 -10.65
CA SER A 60 3.02 13.83 -11.82
C SER A 60 2.43 12.43 -11.64
N LYS A 61 3.17 11.51 -11.02
CA LYS A 61 2.70 10.15 -10.69
C LYS A 61 1.56 10.20 -9.67
N MET A 62 1.72 10.97 -8.61
CA MET A 62 0.69 11.17 -7.58
C MET A 62 -0.59 11.75 -8.19
N LEU A 63 -0.49 12.83 -8.96
CA LEU A 63 -1.64 13.43 -9.62
C LEU A 63 -2.32 12.45 -10.59
N LEU A 64 -1.56 11.70 -11.38
CA LEU A 64 -2.11 10.73 -12.32
C LEU A 64 -2.89 9.61 -11.62
N TYR A 65 -2.36 9.09 -10.52
CA TYR A 65 -2.95 7.95 -9.81
C TYR A 65 -4.21 8.39 -9.04
N GLU A 66 -4.16 9.54 -8.36
CA GLU A 66 -5.32 10.09 -7.66
C GLU A 66 -6.44 10.47 -8.65
N LEU A 67 -6.11 11.11 -9.78
CA LEU A 67 -7.10 11.40 -10.82
C LEU A 67 -7.68 10.13 -11.43
N CYS A 68 -6.88 9.08 -11.61
CA CYS A 68 -7.37 7.80 -12.11
C CYS A 68 -8.43 7.21 -11.18
N ILE A 69 -8.19 7.20 -9.87
CA ILE A 69 -9.17 6.73 -8.88
C ILE A 69 -10.43 7.59 -8.86
N ILE A 70 -10.28 8.93 -8.90
CA ILE A 70 -11.43 9.85 -8.92
C ILE A 70 -12.29 9.64 -10.16
N LEU A 71 -11.68 9.57 -11.35
CA LEU A 71 -12.40 9.37 -12.61
C LEU A 71 -13.07 7.99 -12.66
N LEU A 72 -12.36 6.95 -12.22
CA LEU A 72 -12.91 5.62 -12.17
C LEU A 72 -14.07 5.53 -11.18
N TYR A 73 -13.98 6.19 -10.03
CA TYR A 73 -15.09 6.29 -9.07
C TYR A 73 -16.33 6.92 -9.69
N VAL A 74 -16.19 8.02 -10.43
CA VAL A 74 -17.32 8.66 -11.11
C VAL A 74 -17.98 7.69 -12.09
N ILE A 75 -17.18 6.97 -12.88
CA ILE A 75 -17.68 5.93 -13.81
C ILE A 75 -18.36 4.80 -13.04
N ASP A 76 -17.74 4.32 -11.96
CA ASP A 76 -18.21 3.21 -11.16
C ASP A 76 -19.53 3.55 -10.46
N PHE A 77 -19.65 4.77 -9.93
CA PHE A 77 -20.86 5.30 -9.30
C PHE A 77 -22.02 5.45 -10.28
N PHE A 78 -21.80 6.06 -11.45
CA PHE A 78 -22.88 6.39 -12.40
C PHE A 78 -23.22 5.28 -13.40
N ILE A 79 -22.26 4.43 -13.78
CA ILE A 79 -22.43 3.46 -14.88
C ILE A 79 -22.45 2.03 -14.35
N LEU A 80 -21.52 1.70 -13.45
CA LEU A 80 -21.23 0.30 -13.12
C LEU A 80 -21.92 -0.19 -11.84
N SER A 81 -22.43 0.72 -11.01
CA SER A 81 -23.06 0.44 -9.72
C SER A 81 -24.16 -0.62 -9.82
N GLU A 82 -25.07 -0.50 -10.80
CA GLU A 82 -26.15 -1.48 -10.98
C GLU A 82 -25.69 -2.87 -11.43
N ILE A 83 -24.56 -2.94 -12.15
CA ILE A 83 -23.99 -4.18 -12.64
C ILE A 83 -23.22 -4.87 -11.50
N PHE A 84 -22.29 -4.20 -10.83
CA PHE A 84 -21.47 -4.87 -9.82
C PHE A 84 -22.21 -5.17 -8.51
N GLU A 85 -23.21 -4.37 -8.12
CA GLU A 85 -23.98 -4.66 -6.90
C GLU A 85 -24.79 -5.94 -7.02
N LYS A 86 -25.30 -6.27 -8.22
CA LYS A 86 -26.04 -7.51 -8.47
C LYS A 86 -25.17 -8.76 -8.47
N TRP A 87 -23.91 -8.66 -8.91
CA TRP A 87 -23.03 -9.83 -9.10
C TRP A 87 -22.10 -10.07 -7.91
N PHE A 88 -21.61 -9.00 -7.27
CA PHE A 88 -20.59 -9.09 -6.22
C PHE A 88 -21.03 -8.49 -4.89
N SER A 89 -22.15 -7.76 -4.83
CA SER A 89 -22.64 -7.05 -3.63
C SER A 89 -21.58 -6.15 -2.96
N ILE A 90 -20.62 -5.66 -3.76
CA ILE A 90 -19.56 -4.76 -3.33
C ILE A 90 -19.70 -3.47 -4.11
N SER A 91 -20.01 -2.36 -3.42
CA SER A 91 -20.02 -1.03 -4.04
C SER A 91 -18.60 -0.58 -4.40
N PHE A 92 -18.49 0.14 -5.52
CA PHE A 92 -17.24 0.70 -6.06
C PHE A 92 -16.16 -0.36 -6.32
N PHE A 93 -16.57 -1.51 -6.86
CA PHE A 93 -15.69 -2.65 -7.07
C PHE A 93 -14.52 -2.32 -8.00
N ALA A 94 -14.79 -1.71 -9.16
CA ALA A 94 -13.75 -1.37 -10.12
C ALA A 94 -12.74 -0.38 -9.52
N THR A 95 -13.23 0.61 -8.78
CA THR A 95 -12.41 1.61 -8.08
C THR A 95 -11.48 0.95 -7.06
N LYS A 96 -12.00 0.02 -6.25
CA LYS A 96 -11.20 -0.71 -5.25
C LYS A 96 -10.13 -1.59 -5.88
N VAL A 97 -10.48 -2.34 -6.92
CA VAL A 97 -9.53 -3.19 -7.64
C VAL A 97 -8.42 -2.34 -8.26
N CYS A 98 -8.76 -1.22 -8.89
CA CYS A 98 -7.78 -0.30 -9.44
C CYS A 98 -6.84 0.25 -8.35
N ALA A 99 -7.37 0.69 -7.20
CA ALA A 99 -6.56 1.16 -6.09
C ALA A 99 -5.56 0.09 -5.60
N ILE A 100 -6.02 -1.17 -5.46
CA ILE A 100 -5.14 -2.29 -5.07
C ILE A 100 -4.04 -2.51 -6.12
N LEU A 101 -4.39 -2.45 -7.41
CA LEU A 101 -3.41 -2.61 -8.49
C LEU A 101 -2.36 -1.48 -8.48
N LEU A 102 -2.77 -0.22 -8.28
CA LEU A 102 -1.85 0.91 -8.18
C LEU A 102 -0.91 0.74 -6.97
N ILE A 103 -1.45 0.41 -5.80
CA ILE A 103 -0.64 0.11 -4.60
C ILE A 103 0.33 -1.04 -4.86
N PHE A 104 -0.09 -2.07 -5.58
CA PHE A 104 0.76 -3.20 -5.93
C PHE A 104 1.92 -2.78 -6.86
N ILE A 105 1.65 -1.95 -7.88
CA ILE A 105 2.69 -1.39 -8.77
C ILE A 105 3.73 -0.60 -7.95
N GLU A 106 3.28 0.23 -7.00
CA GLU A 106 4.18 0.94 -6.09
C GLU A 106 4.99 -0.02 -5.21
N GLY A 107 4.36 -1.07 -4.69
CA GLY A 107 5.04 -2.10 -3.91
C GLY A 107 6.14 -2.81 -4.68
N VAL A 108 5.93 -3.10 -5.97
CA VAL A 108 6.96 -3.65 -6.86
C VAL A 108 8.09 -2.65 -7.06
N SER A 109 7.77 -1.36 -7.26
CA SER A 109 8.76 -0.30 -7.39
C SER A 109 9.63 -0.13 -6.14
N ILE A 110 9.02 -0.18 -4.95
CA ILE A 110 9.71 -0.17 -3.65
C ILE A 110 10.69 -1.32 -3.55
N LYS A 111 10.24 -2.54 -3.91
CA LYS A 111 11.10 -3.74 -3.88
C LYS A 111 12.35 -3.52 -4.73
N GLU A 112 12.20 -3.04 -5.96
CA GLU A 112 13.34 -2.75 -6.83
C GLU A 112 14.24 -1.65 -6.27
N ASN A 113 13.67 -0.57 -5.74
CA ASN A 113 14.43 0.53 -5.16
C ASN A 113 15.26 0.06 -3.96
N TYR A 114 14.69 -0.80 -3.12
CA TYR A 114 15.36 -1.39 -1.98
C TYR A 114 16.47 -2.36 -2.37
N GLU A 115 16.23 -3.27 -3.32
CA GLU A 115 17.23 -4.23 -3.83
C GLU A 115 18.42 -3.48 -4.44
N LYS A 116 18.16 -2.42 -5.23
CA LYS A 116 19.20 -1.57 -5.81
C LYS A 116 19.97 -0.76 -4.76
N ALA A 117 19.34 -0.37 -3.65
CA ALA A 117 19.98 0.41 -2.59
C ALA A 117 20.86 -0.44 -1.66
N THR A 118 20.46 -1.68 -1.39
CA THR A 118 21.09 -2.54 -0.37
C THR A 118 21.88 -3.70 -0.94
N GLY A 119 21.67 -4.04 -2.23
CA GLY A 119 22.24 -5.22 -2.87
C GLY A 119 21.69 -6.55 -2.33
N LYS A 120 20.59 -6.53 -1.57
CA LYS A 120 19.97 -7.71 -0.95
C LYS A 120 18.64 -8.03 -1.59
N ASP A 121 18.44 -9.28 -2.00
CA ASP A 121 17.17 -9.77 -2.52
C ASP A 121 16.07 -9.77 -1.45
N VAL A 122 14.98 -9.05 -1.71
CA VAL A 122 13.85 -8.96 -0.77
C VAL A 122 13.22 -10.32 -0.52
N TRP A 123 13.13 -11.14 -1.57
CA TRP A 123 12.60 -12.50 -1.48
C TRP A 123 13.46 -13.41 -0.59
N ALA A 124 14.78 -13.28 -0.66
CA ALA A 124 15.69 -14.04 0.19
C ALA A 124 15.56 -13.64 1.66
N MET A 125 15.39 -12.34 1.94
CA MET A 125 15.15 -11.85 3.30
C MET A 125 13.82 -12.36 3.88
N ILE A 126 12.74 -12.35 3.09
CA ILE A 126 11.44 -12.89 3.51
C ILE A 126 11.56 -14.38 3.84
N LYS A 127 12.19 -15.17 2.95
CA LYS A 127 12.44 -16.60 3.22
C LYS A 127 13.22 -16.82 4.50
N LYS A 128 14.26 -16.01 4.74
CA LYS A 128 15.07 -16.09 5.97
C LYS A 128 14.26 -15.73 7.21
N ALA A 129 13.40 -14.71 7.14
CA ALA A 129 12.52 -14.31 8.23
C ALA A 129 11.50 -15.41 8.57
N LEU A 130 10.85 -16.00 7.56
CA LEU A 130 9.91 -17.11 7.72
C LEU A 130 10.59 -18.35 8.31
N LYS A 131 11.78 -18.70 7.83
CA LYS A 131 12.54 -19.83 8.37
C LYS A 131 12.86 -19.63 9.85
N ARG A 132 13.31 -18.42 10.22
CA ARG A 132 13.61 -18.09 11.61
C ARG A 132 12.36 -18.10 12.51
N ALA A 133 11.21 -17.67 12.00
CA ALA A 133 9.95 -17.74 12.73
C ALA A 133 9.51 -19.19 12.99
N ASN A 134 9.69 -20.08 12.00
CA ASN A 134 9.43 -21.51 12.17
C ASN A 134 10.39 -22.14 13.20
N GLU A 135 11.69 -21.86 13.12
CA GLU A 135 12.69 -22.34 14.09
C GLU A 135 12.34 -21.92 15.54
N ILE A 136 11.87 -20.68 15.74
CA ILE A 136 11.42 -20.20 17.05
C ILE A 136 10.17 -20.96 17.53
N LYS A 137 9.20 -21.19 16.64
CA LYS A 137 7.99 -21.96 16.96
C LYS A 137 8.33 -23.39 17.38
N ASP A 138 9.24 -24.03 16.67
CA ASP A 138 9.68 -25.41 16.96
C ASP A 138 10.39 -25.44 18.32
N SER A 139 11.30 -24.49 18.57
CA SER A 139 12.01 -24.36 19.85
C SER A 139 11.04 -24.16 21.04
N ILE A 140 9.98 -23.35 20.88
CA ILE A 140 8.96 -23.14 21.92
C ILE A 140 8.14 -24.42 22.15
N THR A 141 7.84 -25.16 21.08
CA THR A 141 7.07 -26.41 21.15
C THR A 141 7.86 -27.50 21.89
N ASP A 142 9.16 -27.61 21.60
CA ASP A 142 10.06 -28.56 22.27
C ASP A 142 10.25 -28.24 23.76
N LEU A 143 10.33 -26.97 24.12
CA LEU A 143 10.38 -26.53 25.52
C LEU A 143 9.08 -26.86 26.26
N LYS A 144 7.92 -26.65 25.63
CA LYS A 144 6.61 -26.98 26.23
C LYS A 144 6.49 -28.49 26.47
N ASN A 145 6.85 -29.30 25.47
CA ASN A 145 6.77 -30.75 25.58
C ASN A 145 7.72 -31.32 26.65
N ASN A 146 8.95 -30.79 26.79
CA ASN A 146 9.88 -31.19 27.84
C ASN A 146 9.45 -30.76 29.26
N THR A 147 8.67 -29.68 29.36
CA THR A 147 8.11 -29.23 30.65
C THR A 147 6.95 -30.14 31.08
N ASP A 148 6.10 -30.53 30.12
CA ASP A 148 4.98 -31.46 30.36
C ASP A 148 5.43 -32.90 30.67
N ASP A 149 6.62 -33.32 30.24
CA ASP A 149 7.18 -34.67 30.51
C ASP A 149 7.88 -34.77 31.89
N ASN A 150 8.51 -33.67 32.36
CA ASN A 150 9.13 -33.61 33.69
C ASN A 150 8.08 -33.60 34.83
N ASP A 151 6.87 -33.10 34.57
CA ASP A 151 5.78 -33.06 35.55
C ASP A 151 5.09 -34.44 35.72
N LYS A 152 5.24 -35.35 34.74
CA LYS A 152 4.67 -36.71 34.78
C LYS A 152 5.56 -37.76 35.44
N THR A 153 6.85 -37.48 35.62
CA THR A 153 7.84 -38.42 36.19
C THR A 153 8.13 -38.18 37.68
N SER A 154 7.45 -37.21 38.32
CA SER A 154 7.62 -36.86 39.74
C SER A 154 6.62 -37.52 40.71
N TYR A 155 5.93 -38.59 40.32
CA TYR A 155 5.04 -39.39 41.20
C TYR A 155 5.51 -40.84 41.31
#